data_AF-A0A432QIC7-F1
#
_entry.id   AF-A0A432QIC7-F1
#
_cell.length_a   1.000
_cell.length_b   1.000
_cell.length_c   1.000
_cell.angle_alpha   90.00
_cell.angle_beta   90.00
_cell.angle_gamma   90.00
#
_symmetry.space_group_name_H-M   'P 1'
#
loop_
_entity.id
_entity.type
_entity.pdbx_description
1 polymer ?
#
loop_
_entity_poly.entity_id
_entity_poly.type
_entity_poly.pdbx_seq_one_letter_code
_entity_poly.pdbx_strand_id
1 'polypeptide(L)'
;LGEVFTLGGERYTTLQELVDLIAEVLDKSKTGIRIPYTPVYWASVVCDKVCKRIGVSPPLYPRRVEFFSKDRAFSIDKAQRLLGYSPRVSLRDGLARTAAWYREKGLI
;
A
#
# COMPACT_ATOMS: atom_id res chain seq x y z
N LEU A 1 4.58 7.61 -32.27
CA LEU A 1 5.72 7.34 -31.38
C LEU A 1 5.35 7.87 -29.99
N GLY A 2 5.15 6.98 -29.03
CA GLY A 2 4.79 7.33 -27.65
C GLY A 2 5.45 6.31 -26.73
N GLU A 3 6.26 6.80 -25.81
CA GLU A 3 6.98 5.99 -24.83
C GLU A 3 6.13 5.85 -23.56
N VAL A 4 6.19 4.69 -22.90
CA VAL A 4 5.57 4.49 -21.58
C VAL A 4 6.60 4.76 -20.49
N PHE A 5 6.22 5.53 -19.48
CA PHE A 5 7.05 5.88 -18.33
C PHE A 5 6.36 5.48 -17.03
N THR A 6 7.12 4.94 -16.09
CA THR A 6 6.67 4.71 -14.72
C THR A 6 7.16 5.87 -13.85
N LEU A 7 6.23 6.51 -13.14
CA LEU A 7 6.52 7.56 -12.15
C LEU A 7 6.27 7.00 -10.75
N GLY A 8 7.11 7.40 -9.80
CA GLY A 8 7.10 6.84 -8.45
C GLY A 8 8.11 7.54 -7.55
N GLY A 9 8.28 7.03 -6.34
CA GLY A 9 9.29 7.52 -5.39
C GLY A 9 10.70 7.11 -5.79
N GLU A 10 11.70 7.85 -5.30
CA GLU A 10 13.12 7.59 -5.62
C GLU A 10 13.68 6.33 -4.95
N ARG A 11 13.11 5.92 -3.82
CA ARG A 11 13.63 4.82 -3.00
C ARG A 11 12.72 3.59 -3.03
N TYR A 12 13.35 2.43 -3.11
CA TYR A 12 12.70 1.16 -2.75
C TYR A 12 12.16 1.26 -1.33
N THR A 13 10.89 0.89 -1.14
CA THR A 13 10.25 0.87 0.17
C THR A 13 9.52 -0.45 0.32
N THR A 14 9.87 -1.19 1.35
CA THR A 14 9.17 -2.43 1.73
C THR A 14 7.80 -2.12 2.32
N LEU A 15 6.91 -3.11 2.30
CA LEU A 15 5.62 -3.02 2.97
C LEU A 15 5.76 -2.71 4.47
N GLN A 16 6.74 -3.31 5.14
CA GLN A 16 6.98 -3.07 6.57
C GLN A 16 7.38 -1.61 6.81
N GLU A 17 8.34 -1.07 6.04
CA GLU A 17 8.73 0.33 6.15
C GLU A 17 7.55 1.28 5.89
N LEU A 18 6.70 0.95 4.91
CA LEU A 18 5.50 1.74 4.62
C LEU A 18 4.54 1.76 5.83
N VAL A 19 4.24 0.60 6.42
CA VAL A 19 3.37 0.49 7.60
C VAL A 19 3.97 1.23 8.80
N ASP A 20 5.28 1.09 9.01
CA ASP A 20 5.99 1.77 10.10
C ASP A 20 5.94 3.29 9.95
N LEU A 21 6.12 3.80 8.73
CA LEU A 21 6.01 5.23 8.42
C LEU A 21 4.58 5.75 8.63
N ILE A 22 3.56 4.96 8.27
CA ILE A 22 2.16 5.32 8.54
C ILE A 22 1.92 5.40 10.05
N ALA A 23 2.39 4.41 10.81
CA ALA A 23 2.25 4.41 12.27
C ALA A 23 2.93 5.64 12.90
N GLU A 24 4.14 5.99 12.45
CA GLU A 24 4.85 7.19 12.88
C GLU A 24 4.08 8.48 12.56
N VAL A 25 3.60 8.64 11.32
CA VAL A 25 2.83 9.82 10.89
C VAL A 25 1.52 9.98 11.67
N LEU A 26 0.90 8.86 12.06
CA LEU A 26 -0.35 8.85 12.81
C LEU A 26 -0.15 8.91 14.33
N ASP A 27 1.10 8.92 14.81
CA ASP A 27 1.45 8.81 16.23
C ASP A 27 0.78 7.58 16.90
N LYS A 28 0.89 6.43 16.23
CA LYS A 28 0.36 5.13 16.69
C LYS A 28 1.49 4.14 16.93
N SER A 29 1.25 3.20 17.84
CA SER A 29 2.20 2.14 18.11
C SER A 29 2.40 1.24 16.88
N LYS A 30 3.65 0.88 16.62
CA LYS A 30 4.00 -0.09 15.58
C LYS A 30 3.49 -1.47 16.00
N THR A 31 2.80 -2.16 15.10
CA THR A 31 2.33 -3.52 15.37
C THR A 31 3.48 -4.49 15.13
N GLY A 32 4.01 -5.11 16.19
CA GLY A 32 5.14 -6.05 16.11
C GLY A 32 4.76 -7.48 15.69
N ILE A 33 3.49 -7.73 15.37
CA ILE A 33 2.98 -9.07 15.09
C ILE A 33 3.18 -9.40 13.61
N ARG A 34 3.95 -10.46 13.32
CA ARG A 34 4.08 -11.01 11.98
C ARG A 34 3.13 -12.19 11.81
N ILE A 35 2.15 -12.02 10.93
CA ILE A 35 1.17 -13.06 10.63
C ILE A 35 1.61 -13.77 9.34
N PRO A 36 1.72 -15.11 9.33
CA PRO A 36 2.07 -15.84 8.12
C PRO A 36 0.98 -15.70 7.04
N TYR A 37 1.40 -15.55 5.78
CA TYR A 37 0.51 -15.31 4.64
C TYR A 37 -0.50 -16.43 4.42
N THR A 38 -0.05 -17.68 4.44
CA THR A 38 -0.85 -18.87 4.07
C THR A 38 -2.16 -19.01 4.87
N PRO A 39 -2.18 -18.96 6.22
CA PRO A 39 -3.45 -19.05 6.95
C PRO A 39 -4.38 -17.87 6.68
N VAL A 40 -3.84 -16.65 6.50
CA VAL A 40 -4.65 -15.47 6.14
C VAL A 40 -5.28 -15.62 4.75
N TYR A 41 -4.52 -16.17 3.80
CA TYR A 41 -5.02 -16.46 2.46
C TYR A 41 -6.18 -17.47 2.51
N TRP A 42 -6.01 -18.59 3.20
CA TRP A 42 -7.09 -19.57 3.36
C TRP A 42 -8.33 -19.00 4.04
N ALA A 43 -8.15 -18.21 5.10
CA ALA A 43 -9.25 -17.50 5.75
C ALA A 43 -9.99 -16.58 4.77
N SER A 44 -9.27 -15.90 3.88
CA SER A 44 -9.87 -15.04 2.85
C SER A 44 -10.66 -15.80 1.80
N VAL A 45 -10.21 -17.00 1.40
CA VAL A 45 -10.93 -17.87 0.45
C VAL A 45 -12.24 -18.35 1.06
N VAL A 46 -12.21 -18.78 2.32
CA VAL A 46 -13.43 -19.22 3.04
C VAL A 46 -14.38 -18.04 3.24
N CYS A 47 -13.89 -16.89 3.69
CA CYS A 47 -14.69 -15.68 3.89
C CYS A 47 -15.39 -15.25 2.59
N ASP A 48 -14.63 -15.14 1.49
CA ASP A 48 -15.17 -14.76 0.17
C ASP A 48 -16.26 -15.73 -0.31
N LYS A 49 -16.05 -17.04 -0.16
CA LYS A 49 -17.03 -18.06 -0.57
C LYS A 49 -18.31 -18.03 0.26
N VAL A 50 -18.20 -17.83 1.57
CA VAL A 50 -19.36 -17.74 2.48
C VAL A 50 -20.13 -16.45 2.21
N CYS A 51 -19.45 -15.30 2.18
CA CYS A 51 -20.05 -13.98 1.94
C CYS A 51 -20.79 -13.90 0.59
N LYS A 52 -20.18 -14.41 -0.49
CA LYS A 52 -20.84 -14.49 -1.81
C LYS A 52 -22.10 -15.34 -1.78
N ARG A 53 -22.14 -16.40 -0.95
CA ARG A 53 -23.31 -17.26 -0.85
C ARG A 53 -24.47 -16.62 -0.09
N ILE A 54 -24.18 -15.72 0.84
CA ILE A 54 -25.18 -14.97 1.63
C ILE A 54 -25.47 -13.57 1.06
N GLY A 55 -24.90 -13.22 -0.10
CA GLY A 55 -25.14 -11.93 -0.77
C GLY A 55 -24.49 -10.72 -0.09
N VAL A 56 -23.49 -10.93 0.77
CA VAL A 56 -22.79 -9.86 1.50
C VAL A 56 -21.40 -9.63 0.89
N SER A 57 -20.95 -8.38 0.85
CA SER A 57 -19.60 -8.03 0.42
C SER A 57 -18.56 -8.53 1.43
N PRO A 58 -17.60 -9.38 1.03
CA PRO A 58 -16.63 -9.92 1.96
C PRO A 58 -15.67 -8.84 2.47
N PRO A 59 -15.46 -8.71 3.79
CA PRO A 59 -14.45 -7.81 4.34
C PRO A 59 -13.02 -8.26 3.99
N LEU A 60 -12.82 -9.57 3.81
CA LEU A 60 -11.54 -10.19 3.46
C LEU A 60 -11.73 -11.14 2.27
N TYR A 61 -10.98 -10.90 1.19
CA TYR A 61 -11.03 -11.72 -0.03
C TYR A 61 -9.61 -11.94 -0.59
N PRO A 62 -9.37 -13.01 -1.38
CA PRO A 62 -8.02 -13.43 -1.79
C PRO A 62 -7.18 -12.34 -2.44
N ARG A 63 -7.78 -11.58 -3.37
CA ARG A 63 -7.10 -10.48 -4.07
C ARG A 63 -6.60 -9.37 -3.12
N ARG A 64 -7.27 -9.14 -1.98
CA ARG A 64 -6.81 -8.19 -0.95
C ARG A 64 -5.59 -8.74 -0.22
N VAL A 65 -5.56 -10.03 0.07
CA VAL A 65 -4.43 -10.68 0.76
C VAL A 65 -3.21 -10.80 -0.15
N GLU A 66 -3.41 -11.13 -1.43
CA GLU A 66 -2.34 -11.18 -2.44
C GLU A 66 -1.55 -9.87 -2.57
N PHE A 67 -2.17 -8.73 -2.28
CA PHE A 67 -1.47 -7.44 -2.25
C PHE A 67 -0.24 -7.47 -1.32
N PHE A 68 -0.33 -8.17 -0.19
CA PHE A 68 0.72 -8.25 0.84
C PHE A 68 1.81 -9.28 0.52
N SER A 69 1.65 -10.09 -0.53
CA SER A 69 2.66 -11.09 -0.95
C SER A 69 3.61 -10.62 -2.05
N LYS A 70 3.37 -9.44 -2.62
CA LYS A 70 4.06 -8.97 -3.82
C LYS A 70 4.78 -7.66 -3.54
N ASP A 71 6.08 -7.62 -3.81
CA ASP A 71 6.83 -6.38 -3.82
C ASP A 71 6.39 -5.53 -5.02
N ARG A 72 6.08 -4.26 -4.76
CA ARG A 72 5.65 -3.29 -5.77
C ARG A 72 6.68 -2.18 -5.85
N ALA A 73 7.83 -2.54 -6.38
CA ALA A 73 8.89 -1.60 -6.67
C ALA A 73 9.09 -1.49 -8.16
N PHE A 74 9.14 -0.25 -8.64
CA PHE A 74 9.35 0.06 -10.05
C PHE A 74 10.48 1.07 -10.15
N SER A 75 11.37 0.85 -11.11
CA SER A 75 12.41 1.83 -11.43
C SER A 75 11.79 3.04 -12.12
N ILE A 76 12.26 4.23 -11.72
CA ILE A 76 11.94 5.50 -12.35
C ILE A 76 13.10 6.02 -13.22
N ASP A 77 14.16 5.22 -13.41
CA ASP A 77 15.41 5.64 -14.07
C ASP A 77 15.15 6.19 -15.48
N LYS A 78 14.22 5.56 -16.22
CA LYS A 78 13.82 6.03 -17.56
C LYS A 78 13.23 7.44 -17.51
N ALA A 79 12.36 7.70 -16.54
CA ALA A 79 11.74 9.02 -16.38
C ALA A 79 12.77 10.06 -15.91
N GLN A 80 13.68 9.70 -15.01
CA GLN A 80 14.76 10.57 -14.58
C GLN A 80 15.66 10.98 -15.76
N ARG A 81 16.15 10.01 -16.54
CA ARG A 81 17.08 10.28 -17.64
C ARG A 81 16.45 11.04 -18.82
N LEU A 82 15.22 10.69 -19.20
CA LEU A 82 14.61 11.21 -20.43
C LEU A 82 13.70 12.41 -20.20
N LEU A 83 13.10 12.53 -19.00
CA LEU A 83 12.17 13.62 -18.68
C LEU A 83 12.74 14.60 -17.65
N GLY A 84 13.92 14.34 -17.09
CA GLY A 84 14.43 15.10 -15.93
C GLY A 84 13.52 14.98 -14.71
N TYR A 85 12.74 13.90 -14.62
CA TYR A 85 11.77 13.70 -13.54
C TYR A 85 12.50 13.59 -12.20
N SER A 86 12.12 14.43 -11.24
CA SER A 86 12.61 14.34 -9.85
C SER A 86 11.40 14.43 -8.90
N PRO A 87 11.10 13.34 -8.16
CA PRO A 87 10.05 13.33 -7.15
C PRO A 87 10.25 14.43 -6.11
N ARG A 88 9.33 15.40 -6.06
CA ARG A 88 9.41 16.54 -5.12
C ARG A 88 8.81 16.27 -3.75
N VAL A 89 8.04 15.20 -3.62
CA VAL A 89 7.32 14.84 -2.39
C VAL A 89 7.87 13.51 -1.94
N SER A 90 8.50 13.49 -0.77
CA SER A 90 8.96 12.25 -0.16
C SER A 90 7.77 11.40 0.26
N LEU A 91 7.98 10.09 0.44
CA LEU A 91 6.92 9.21 0.94
C LEU A 91 6.38 9.70 2.30
N ARG A 92 7.26 10.12 3.22
CA ARG A 92 6.88 10.64 4.54
C ARG A 92 6.02 11.89 4.42
N ASP A 93 6.41 12.85 3.58
CA ASP A 93 5.63 14.08 3.38
C ASP A 93 4.28 13.79 2.73
N GLY A 94 4.23 12.88 1.75
CA GLY A 94 3.00 12.44 1.11
C GLY A 94 2.04 11.79 2.12
N LEU A 95 2.55 10.91 2.97
CA LEU A 95 1.78 10.29 4.05
C LEU A 95 1.29 11.32 5.06
N ALA A 96 2.13 12.26 5.49
CA ALA A 96 1.75 13.32 6.43
C ALA A 96 0.64 14.22 5.89
N ARG A 97 0.75 14.65 4.62
CA ARG A 97 -0.30 15.43 3.93
C ARG A 97 -1.60 14.64 3.81
N THR A 98 -1.50 13.35 3.47
CA THR A 98 -2.66 12.47 3.36
C THR A 98 -3.35 12.29 4.72
N ALA A 99 -2.59 12.02 5.77
CA ALA A 99 -3.12 11.90 7.13
C ALA A 99 -3.80 13.19 7.61
N ALA A 100 -3.21 14.36 7.34
CA ALA A 100 -3.82 15.64 7.65
C ALA A 100 -5.17 15.82 6.93
N TRP A 101 -5.23 15.47 5.64
CA TRP A 101 -6.47 15.51 4.87
C TRP A 101 -7.53 14.54 5.40
N TYR A 102 -7.15 13.31 5.80
CA TYR A 102 -8.09 12.35 6.39
C TYR A 102 -8.67 12.87 7.71
N ARG A 103 -7.86 13.52 8.57
CA ARG A 103 -8.33 14.16 9.80
C ARG A 103 -9.30 15.31 9.51
N GLU A 104 -8.98 16.16 8.54
CA GLU A 104 -9.85 17.27 8.11
C GLU A 104 -11.22 16.76 7.62
N LYS A 105 -11.24 15.62 6.93
CA LYS A 105 -12.48 14.98 6.45
C LYS A 105 -13.19 14.10 7.48
N GLY A 106 -12.66 13.96 8.70
CA GLY A 106 -13.22 13.08 9.73
C GLY A 106 -13.19 11.60 9.37
N LEU A 107 -12.22 11.18 8.55
CA LEU A 107 -12.04 9.78 8.14
C LEU A 107 -11.14 8.99 9.10
N ILE A 108 -10.34 9.69 9.92
CA ILE A 108 -9.52 9.18 11.03
C ILE A 108 -9.49 10.15 12.19
#